data_AF-A0A6P0LIC0-F1
#
_entry.id   AF-A0A6P0LIC0-F1
#
_cell.length_a   1.000
_cell.length_b   1.000
_cell.length_c   1.000
_cell.angle_alpha   90.00
_cell.angle_beta   90.00
_cell.angle_gamma   90.00
#
_symmetry.space_group_name_H-M   'P 1'
#
loop_
_entity.id
_entity.type
_entity.pdbx_description
1 polymer ?
#
loop_
_entity_poly.entity_id
_entity_poly.type
_entity_poly.pdbx_seq_one_letter_code
_entity_poly.pdbx_strand_id
1 'polypeptide(L)' 'RECLGREFAKLEMKIFAAQLLRDYDWKLVPGQDLEMVVIPTPHPRDGLKVKFSRRVNS' A
#
# COMPACT_ATOMS: atom_id res chain seq x y z
N ARG A 1 -23.01 5.46 -11.29
CA ARG A 1 -22.81 4.00 -11.14
C ARG A 1 -21.78 3.80 -10.04
N GLU A 2 -22.00 2.86 -9.11
CA GLU A 2 -21.00 2.53 -8.08
C GLU A 2 -20.20 1.29 -8.49
N CYS A 3 -18.99 1.15 -7.95
CA CYS A 3 -18.20 -0.07 -8.11
C CYS A 3 -18.87 -1.21 -7.33
N LEU A 4 -19.23 -2.28 -8.03
CA LEU A 4 -19.81 -3.49 -7.42
C LEU A 4 -18.90 -4.06 -6.32
N GLY A 5 -17.58 -3.94 -6.50
CA GLY A 5 -16.57 -4.42 -5.56
C GLY A 5 -16.26 -3.48 -4.39
N ARG A 6 -16.97 -2.36 -4.20
CA ARG A 6 -16.59 -1.34 -3.19
C ARG A 6 -16.45 -1.91 -1.79
N GLU A 7 -17.45 -2.63 -1.30
CA GLU A 7 -17.43 -3.16 0.07
C GLU A 7 -16.47 -4.34 0.22
N PHE A 8 -16.32 -5.14 -0.84
CA PHE A 8 -15.33 -6.21 -0.89
C PHE A 8 -13.90 -5.66 -0.80
N ALA A 9 -13.56 -4.67 -1.64
CA ALA A 9 -12.26 -4.01 -1.62
C ALA A 9 -11.95 -3.37 -0.26
N LYS A 10 -12.94 -2.73 0.39
CA LYS A 10 -12.77 -2.20 1.76
C LYS A 10 -12.42 -3.28 2.77
N LEU A 11 -13.07 -4.45 2.69
CA LEU A 11 -12.76 -5.56 3.59
C LEU A 11 -11.36 -6.11 3.35
N GLU A 12 -11.00 -6.35 2.09
CA GLU A 12 -9.66 -6.80 1.70
C GLU A 12 -8.57 -5.83 2.19
N MET A 13 -8.74 -4.53 1.94
CA MET A 13 -7.80 -3.49 2.38
C MET A 13 -7.64 -3.47 3.90
N LYS A 14 -8.74 -3.64 4.67
CA LYS A 14 -8.68 -3.68 6.14
C LYS A 14 -7.90 -4.88 6.65
N ILE A 15 -8.14 -6.08 6.09
CA ILE A 15 -7.44 -7.30 6.49
C ILE A 15 -5.95 -7.18 6.16
N PHE A 16 -5.63 -6.76 4.93
CA PHE A 16 -4.26 -6.54 4.48
C PHE A 16 -3.53 -5.52 5.37
N ALA A 17 -4.15 -4.36 5.64
CA ALA A 17 -3.57 -3.33 6.49
C ALA A 17 -3.37 -3.83 7.94
N ALA A 18 -4.33 -4.58 8.50
CA ALA A 18 -4.22 -5.11 9.85
C ALA A 18 -3.06 -6.11 10.01
N GLN A 19 -2.83 -6.97 9.00
CA GLN A 19 -1.69 -7.90 9.00
C GLN A 19 -0.36 -7.16 8.90
N LEU A 20 -0.26 -6.22 7.95
CA LEU A 20 0.93 -5.40 7.76
C LEU A 20 1.28 -4.58 9.02
N LEU A 21 0.31 -3.87 9.58
CA LEU A 21 0.50 -3.03 10.76
C LEU A 21 0.79 -3.82 12.03
N ARG A 22 0.42 -5.10 12.10
CA ARG A 22 0.74 -5.95 13.25
C ARG A 22 2.18 -6.43 13.21
N ASP A 23 2.59 -6.94 12.05
CA ASP A 23 3.77 -7.80 11.95
C ASP A 23 4.97 -7.13 11.26
N TYR A 24 4.83 -5.93 10.70
CA TYR A 24 5.88 -5.28 9.92
C TYR A 24 6.05 -3.79 10.22
N ASP A 25 7.31 -3.37 10.14
CA ASP A 25 7.68 -1.98 9.89
C ASP A 25 8.10 -1.84 8.43
N TRP A 26 7.93 -0.65 7.89
CA TRP A 26 8.41 -0.32 6.56
C TRP A 26 8.98 1.08 6.49
N LYS A 27 9.97 1.24 5.61
CA LYS A 27 10.54 2.54 5.27
C LYS A 27 10.50 2.73 3.77
N LEU A 28 10.18 3.94 3.34
CA LEU A 28 10.25 4.31 1.93
C LEU A 28 11.69 4.22 1.45
N VAL A 29 11.91 3.63 0.27
CA VAL A 29 13.22 3.64 -0.38
C VAL A 29 13.54 5.08 -0.81
N PRO A 30 14.67 5.68 -0.43
CA PRO A 30 14.98 7.07 -0.78
C PRO A 30 15.23 7.23 -2.29
N GLY A 31 15.01 8.45 -2.80
CA GLY A 31 15.36 8.83 -4.17
C GLY A 31 14.39 8.38 -5.27
N GLN A 32 13.20 7.89 -4.91
CA GLN A 32 12.13 7.60 -5.87
C GLN A 32 11.28 8.84 -6.16
N ASP A 33 10.80 8.97 -7.40
CA ASP A 33 9.79 9.96 -7.79
C ASP A 33 8.40 9.49 -7.36
N LEU A 34 7.80 10.25 -6.43
CA LEU A 34 6.47 10.00 -5.88
C LEU A 34 5.37 10.76 -6.62
N GLU A 35 5.69 11.52 -7.66
CA GLU A 35 4.70 12.20 -8.48
C GLU A 35 3.67 11.21 -9.03
N MET A 36 2.41 11.60 -8.96
CA MET A 36 1.31 10.75 -9.42
C MET A 36 1.20 10.82 -10.94
N VAL A 37 1.18 9.65 -11.57
CA VAL A 37 0.82 9.50 -12.99
C VAL A 37 -0.53 8.79 -13.07
N VAL A 38 -1.28 9.00 -14.16
CA VAL A 38 -2.68 8.57 -14.26
C VAL A 38 -2.91 7.70 -15.48
N ILE A 39 -2.54 6.40 -15.51
CA ILE A 39 -2.88 5.54 -16.69
C ILE A 39 -2.95 4.02 -16.39
N PRO A 40 -4.11 3.33 -16.57
CA PRO A 40 -5.48 3.86 -16.61
C PRO A 40 -6.00 4.29 -15.23
N THR A 41 -5.30 3.95 -14.16
CA THR A 41 -5.60 4.36 -12.78
C THR A 41 -4.44 5.18 -12.20
N PRO A 42 -4.68 6.15 -11.30
CA PRO A 42 -3.62 6.90 -10.64
C PRO A 42 -2.66 6.00 -9.84
N HIS A 43 -1.35 6.18 -10.02
CA HIS A 43 -0.32 5.53 -9.21
C HIS A 43 0.96 6.39 -9.17
N PRO A 44 1.85 6.21 -8.17
CA PRO A 44 3.14 6.89 -8.14
C PRO A 44 4.01 6.48 -9.34
N ARG A 45 4.79 7.43 -9.88
CA ARG A 45 5.66 7.20 -11.05
C ARG A 45 6.58 6.00 -10.85
N ASP A 46 7.21 5.92 -9.68
CA ASP A 46 8.19 4.87 -9.37
C ASP A 46 7.60 3.68 -8.58
N GLY A 47 6.27 3.62 -8.44
CA GLY A 47 5.57 2.47 -7.88
C GLY A 47 5.61 2.32 -6.35
N LEU A 48 5.96 3.38 -5.60
CA LEU A 48 5.96 3.42 -4.12
C LEU A 48 6.76 2.28 -3.48
N LYS A 49 8.06 2.20 -3.77
CA LYS A 49 8.91 1.12 -3.25
C LYS A 49 9.17 1.31 -1.76
N VAL A 50 8.92 0.27 -0.97
CA VAL A 50 9.21 0.25 0.46
C VAL A 50 10.09 -0.94 0.82
N LYS A 51 10.94 -0.77 1.84
CA LYS A 51 11.69 -1.86 2.46
C LYS A 51 10.95 -2.29 3.72
N PHE A 52 10.50 -3.54 3.73
CA PHE A 52 9.87 -4.15 4.89
C PHE A 52 10.92 -4.74 5.83
N SER A 53 10.64 -4.65 7.13
CA SER A 53 11.29 -5.43 8.18
C SER A 53 10.20 -6.01 9.05
N ARG A 54 10.27 -7.31 9.33
CA ARG A 54 9.34 -7.91 10.30
C ARG A 54 9.54 -7.21 11.65
N ARG A 55 8.45 -6.78 12.27
CA ARG A 55 8.47 -6.37 13.66
C ARG A 55 8.88 -7.57 14.47
N VAL A 56 10.09 -7.51 14.98
CA VAL A 56 10.47 -8.37 16.07
C VAL A 56 9.88 -7.71 17.30
N ASN A 57 8.60 -7.95 17.56
CA ASN A 57 8.13 -7.83 18.93
C ASN A 57 8.90 -8.92 19.69
N SER A 58 9.95 -8.56 20.44
CA SER A 58 10.05 -7.58 21.55
C SER A 58 9.44 -8.15 22.82
#